data_AF-B7G5Y7-F1
#
_entry.id   AF-B7G5Y7-F1
#
_cell.length_a   1.000
_cell.length_b   1.000
_cell.length_c   1.000
_cell.angle_alpha   90.00
_cell.angle_beta   90.00
_cell.angle_gamma   90.00
#
_symmetry.space_group_name_H-M   'P 1'
#
loop_
_entity.id
_entity.type
_entity.pdbx_description
1 polymer ?
#
loop_
_entity_poly.entity_id
_entity_poly.type
_entity_poly.pdbx_seq_one_letter_code
_entity_poly.pdbx_strand_id
1 'polypeptide(L)'
;MNAVAVIGGASIQKLRFSDVNEIREFTQEHQIVSDEIWFASEEYAEIKARSRLEVKEWRRQGFGVLLKESFELPRKDTQSYIIAFCQLEGSLSRRGLERQLSRQHGEERSDLKDRSRRAVITHQMRLLRQGLPLDEIAEQLGLLYREITRPAKIFARRMAKGDEIVAKEGESNEPAEKILEERERRNRHQMMERRLSNFSSMSGMSGTSLDSIASRRRWNSVPGKARKPPCPGSPASPVEEYYAGIA
;
A
#
# COMPACT_ATOMS: atom_id res chain seq x y z
N MET A 1 21.99 34.28 -46.92
CA MET A 1 20.72 34.44 -46.19
C MET A 1 21.00 34.07 -44.74
N ASN A 2 21.12 35.06 -43.86
CA ASN A 2 21.42 34.86 -42.44
C ASN A 2 20.13 34.98 -41.65
N ALA A 3 19.78 33.96 -40.87
CA ALA A 3 18.68 34.00 -39.92
C ALA A 3 19.18 34.59 -38.60
N VAL A 4 18.58 35.71 -38.18
CA VAL A 4 18.78 36.34 -36.87
C VAL A 4 17.66 35.86 -35.97
N ALA A 5 17.99 35.11 -34.91
CA ALA A 5 17.04 34.74 -33.87
C ALA A 5 16.96 35.86 -32.83
N VAL A 6 15.77 36.44 -32.67
CA VAL A 6 15.47 37.45 -31.65
C VAL A 6 15.13 36.72 -30.35
N ILE A 7 15.98 36.86 -29.34
CA ILE A 7 15.72 36.42 -27.96
C ILE A 7 15.50 37.67 -27.10
N GLY A 8 14.43 37.67 -26.31
CA GLY A 8 14.38 38.44 -25.07
C GLY A 8 13.30 39.50 -24.97
N GLY A 9 12.26 39.18 -24.20
CA GLY A 9 11.30 40.15 -23.66
C GLY A 9 10.74 39.64 -22.34
N ALA A 10 11.58 39.58 -21.30
CA ALA A 10 11.14 39.26 -19.94
C ALA A 10 10.40 40.47 -19.35
N SER A 11 9.11 40.31 -19.04
CA SER A 11 8.29 41.32 -18.40
C SER A 11 8.53 41.31 -16.89
N ILE A 12 9.12 42.38 -16.35
CA ILE A 12 9.40 42.55 -14.92
C ILE A 12 8.17 43.22 -14.27
N GLN A 13 7.37 42.48 -13.52
CA GLN A 13 6.34 43.06 -12.64
C GLN A 13 6.97 43.46 -11.30
N LYS A 14 7.04 44.77 -11.01
CA LYS A 14 7.49 45.30 -9.71
C LYS A 14 6.30 45.41 -8.75
N LEU A 15 6.23 44.51 -7.77
CA LEU A 15 5.38 44.67 -6.59
C LEU A 15 6.11 45.52 -5.54
N ARG A 16 5.57 46.70 -5.22
CA ARG A 16 6.07 47.56 -4.14
C ARG A 16 5.37 47.18 -2.83
N PHE A 17 6.13 46.71 -1.86
CA PHE A 17 5.73 46.66 -0.45
C PHE A 17 6.59 47.67 0.33
N SER A 18 5.93 48.52 1.11
CA SER A 18 6.54 49.63 1.84
C SER A 18 7.37 49.16 3.05
N ASP A 19 8.65 49.57 3.01
CA ASP A 19 9.47 50.16 4.08
C ASP A 19 9.62 49.43 5.43
N VAL A 20 10.34 48.30 5.47
CA VAL A 20 11.57 48.06 6.30
C VAL A 20 12.41 46.85 5.77
N ASN A 21 12.30 46.47 4.50
CA ASN A 21 12.95 45.24 4.02
C ASN A 21 14.15 45.55 3.12
N GLU A 22 15.33 45.16 3.60
CA GLU A 22 16.55 44.99 2.82
C GLU A 22 16.21 44.28 1.50
N ILE A 23 16.32 45.01 0.39
CA ILE A 23 16.06 44.47 -0.95
C ILE A 23 17.22 43.54 -1.26
N ARG A 24 17.07 42.25 -0.93
CA ARG A 24 17.93 41.21 -1.52
C ARG A 24 17.53 41.08 -2.97
N GLU A 25 18.33 41.66 -3.86
CA GLU A 25 18.26 41.38 -5.28
C GLU A 25 18.60 39.90 -5.48
N PHE A 26 17.56 39.07 -5.59
CA PHE A 26 17.72 37.72 -6.10
C PHE A 26 17.85 37.83 -7.61
N THR A 27 19.09 37.85 -8.11
CA THR A 27 19.38 37.52 -9.51
C THR A 27 18.99 36.07 -9.70
N GLN A 28 17.77 35.85 -10.19
CA GLN A 28 17.33 34.53 -10.60
C GLN A 28 18.09 34.17 -11.88
N GLU A 29 19.29 33.63 -11.71
CA GLU A 29 19.95 32.90 -12.77
C GLU A 29 18.99 31.77 -13.16
N HIS A 30 18.33 31.91 -14.31
CA HIS A 30 17.63 30.82 -14.95
C HIS A 30 18.70 29.81 -15.40
N GLN A 31 19.22 29.02 -14.45
CA GLN A 31 19.77 27.72 -14.76
C GLN A 31 18.64 26.98 -15.45
N ILE A 32 18.73 26.90 -16.78
CA ILE A 32 17.96 25.96 -17.56
C ILE A 32 18.33 24.60 -16.96
N VAL A 33 17.42 24.08 -16.14
CA VAL A 33 17.52 22.75 -15.58
C VAL A 33 17.56 21.82 -16.78
N SER A 34 18.76 21.32 -17.11
CA SER A 34 18.98 20.34 -18.17
C SER A 34 17.96 19.22 -18.01
N ASP A 35 17.30 18.82 -19.10
CA ASP A 35 16.34 17.69 -19.13
C ASP A 35 16.99 16.34 -18.72
N GLU A 36 18.31 16.31 -18.45
CA GLU A 36 19.08 15.17 -17.94
C GLU A 36 18.71 14.68 -16.53
N ILE A 37 17.73 15.30 -15.86
CA ILE A 37 17.30 14.84 -14.52
C ILE A 37 16.39 13.58 -14.60
N TRP A 38 15.89 13.25 -15.80
CA TRP A 38 15.00 12.11 -15.99
C TRP A 38 15.75 10.92 -16.60
N PHE A 39 15.54 9.73 -16.02
CA PHE A 39 16.01 8.47 -16.60
C PHE A 39 15.53 8.34 -18.04
N ALA A 40 16.41 7.86 -18.91
CA ALA A 40 15.99 7.44 -20.23
C ALA A 40 14.91 6.35 -20.11
N SER A 41 13.99 6.29 -21.08
CA SER A 41 12.88 5.32 -21.02
C SER A 41 13.39 3.86 -20.89
N GLU A 42 14.54 3.56 -21.46
CA GLU A 42 15.20 2.25 -21.39
C GLU A 42 15.73 1.97 -19.99
N GLU A 43 16.47 2.91 -19.39
CA GLU A 43 16.96 2.82 -18.02
C GLU A 43 15.81 2.64 -17.02
N TYR A 44 14.72 3.39 -17.19
CA TYR A 44 13.54 3.23 -16.34
C TYR A 44 12.91 1.84 -16.47
N ALA A 45 12.84 1.29 -17.68
CA ALA A 45 12.34 -0.07 -17.90
C ALA A 45 13.24 -1.12 -17.23
N GLU A 46 14.56 -0.95 -17.29
CA GLU A 46 15.54 -1.82 -16.64
C GLU A 46 15.46 -1.75 -15.11
N ILE A 47 15.40 -0.55 -14.53
CA ILE A 47 15.21 -0.35 -13.09
C ILE A 47 13.94 -1.04 -12.62
N LYS A 48 12.83 -0.86 -13.35
CA LYS A 48 11.56 -1.50 -13.03
C LYS A 48 11.61 -3.02 -13.15
N ALA A 49 12.30 -3.56 -14.16
CA ALA A 49 12.49 -5.00 -14.31
C ALA A 49 13.31 -5.58 -13.15
N ARG A 50 14.39 -4.89 -12.76
CA ARG A 50 15.25 -5.24 -11.63
C ARG A 50 14.48 -5.25 -10.32
N SER A 51 13.74 -4.18 -10.00
CA SER A 51 12.93 -4.12 -8.76
C SER A 51 11.91 -5.26 -8.69
N ARG A 52 11.32 -5.68 -9.82
CA ARG A 52 10.40 -6.83 -9.84
C ARG A 52 11.10 -8.14 -9.51
N LEU A 53 12.32 -8.35 -10.01
CA LEU A 53 13.12 -9.53 -9.69
C LEU A 53 13.49 -9.53 -8.20
N GLU A 54 13.95 -8.39 -7.67
CA GLU A 54 14.26 -8.23 -6.25
C GLU A 54 13.05 -8.50 -5.36
N VAL A 55 11.89 -7.96 -5.70
CA VAL A 55 10.63 -8.21 -4.99
C VAL A 55 10.25 -9.70 -5.02
N LYS A 56 10.41 -10.35 -6.17
CA LYS A 56 10.10 -11.79 -6.32
C LYS A 56 11.01 -12.63 -5.44
N GLU A 57 12.30 -12.34 -5.46
CA GLU A 57 13.29 -13.02 -4.64
C GLU A 57 13.05 -12.77 -3.15
N TRP A 58 12.75 -11.52 -2.77
CA TRP A 58 12.50 -11.18 -1.38
C TRP A 58 11.26 -11.89 -0.80
N ARG A 59 10.22 -12.02 -1.62
CA ARG A 59 9.04 -12.83 -1.27
C ARG A 59 9.34 -14.32 -1.21
N ARG A 60 10.19 -14.85 -2.10
CA ARG A 60 10.61 -16.25 -2.11
C ARG A 60 11.30 -16.62 -0.78
N GLN A 61 12.09 -15.70 -0.25
CA GLN A 61 12.77 -15.83 1.05
C GLN A 61 11.82 -15.67 2.26
N GLY A 62 10.54 -15.35 2.06
CA GLY A 62 9.52 -15.34 3.12
C GLY A 62 9.37 -14.01 3.87
N PHE A 63 10.28 -13.06 3.67
CA PHE A 63 10.30 -11.74 4.33
C PHE A 63 9.09 -10.85 4.04
N GLY A 64 8.24 -11.20 3.06
CA GLY A 64 6.96 -10.52 2.86
C GLY A 64 6.06 -10.52 4.12
N VAL A 65 6.34 -11.37 5.11
CA VAL A 65 5.70 -11.34 6.43
C VAL A 65 5.96 -10.06 7.22
N LEU A 66 7.12 -9.42 7.04
CA LEU A 66 7.55 -8.25 7.82
C LEU A 66 6.61 -7.05 7.59
N LEU A 67 5.97 -6.99 6.42
CA LEU A 67 5.02 -5.94 6.08
C LEU A 67 3.57 -6.44 6.02
N LYS A 68 3.28 -7.68 6.46
CA LYS A 68 1.92 -8.20 6.50
C LYS A 68 1.10 -7.49 7.59
N GLU A 69 -0.14 -7.10 7.27
CA GLU A 69 -1.06 -6.45 8.23
C GLU A 69 -0.39 -5.25 8.94
N SER A 70 0.26 -4.39 8.16
CA SER A 70 1.04 -3.25 8.66
C SER A 70 0.43 -1.88 8.36
N PHE A 71 -0.52 -1.81 7.43
CA PHE A 71 -1.03 -0.56 6.88
C PHE A 71 -2.38 -0.14 7.46
N GLU A 72 -3.50 -0.75 7.02
CA GLU A 72 -4.84 -0.27 7.39
C GLU A 72 -5.28 -0.76 8.77
N LEU A 73 -5.14 -2.07 9.02
CA LEU A 73 -5.48 -2.71 10.29
C LEU A 73 -4.22 -3.35 10.90
N PRO A 74 -3.34 -2.53 11.50
CA PRO A 74 -2.07 -3.02 12.02
C PRO A 74 -2.25 -3.94 13.23
N ARG A 75 -1.50 -5.04 13.27
CA ARG A 75 -1.38 -5.90 14.45
C ARG A 75 -0.73 -5.16 15.63
N LYS A 76 -0.88 -5.74 16.83
CA LYS A 76 -0.25 -5.22 18.06
C LYS A 76 1.29 -5.21 17.97
N ASP A 77 1.86 -6.19 17.28
CA ASP A 77 3.31 -6.37 17.11
C ASP A 77 3.87 -5.71 15.83
N THR A 78 3.05 -4.98 15.06
CA THR A 78 3.47 -4.40 13.77
C THR A 78 4.72 -3.53 13.88
N GLN A 79 4.93 -2.81 14.99
CA GLN A 79 6.12 -1.98 15.15
C GLN A 79 7.41 -2.82 15.16
N SER A 80 7.42 -3.97 15.86
CA SER A 80 8.58 -4.86 15.91
C SER A 80 8.91 -5.45 14.54
N TYR A 81 7.87 -5.78 13.75
CA TYR A 81 8.04 -6.27 12.38
C TYR A 81 8.58 -5.18 11.44
N ILE A 82 8.14 -3.94 11.60
CA ILE A 82 8.66 -2.79 10.85
C ILE A 82 10.10 -2.47 11.24
N ILE A 83 10.46 -2.56 12.53
CA ILE A 83 11.84 -2.38 12.98
C ILE A 83 12.75 -3.44 12.35
N ALA A 84 12.34 -4.72 12.41
CA ALA A 84 13.07 -5.81 11.77
C ALA A 84 13.21 -5.61 10.25
N PHE A 85 12.19 -5.03 9.59
CA PHE A 85 12.27 -4.65 8.17
C PHE A 85 13.30 -3.53 7.93
N CYS A 86 13.30 -2.49 8.74
CA CYS A 86 14.21 -1.36 8.62
C CYS A 86 15.67 -1.76 8.91
N GLN A 87 15.90 -2.74 9.80
CA GLN A 87 17.23 -3.23 10.19
C GLN A 87 17.90 -4.14 9.16
N LEU A 88 17.19 -4.59 8.11
CA LEU A 88 17.80 -5.43 7.08
C LEU A 88 18.96 -4.72 6.37
N GLU A 89 20.08 -5.42 6.24
CA GLU A 89 21.34 -4.87 5.73
C GLU A 89 21.40 -4.88 4.20
N GLY A 90 22.02 -3.84 3.63
CA GLY A 90 22.52 -3.80 2.25
C GLY A 90 21.52 -4.30 1.20
N SER A 91 21.85 -5.42 0.54
CA SER A 91 21.03 -5.99 -0.53
C SER A 91 19.70 -6.60 -0.08
N LEU A 92 19.47 -6.76 1.23
CA LEU A 92 18.18 -7.18 1.76
C LEU A 92 17.29 -5.98 2.09
N SER A 93 17.88 -4.81 2.31
CA SER A 93 17.16 -3.54 2.46
C SER A 93 16.50 -3.18 1.12
N ARG A 94 15.21 -3.48 0.93
CA ARG A 94 14.42 -2.90 -0.18
C ARG A 94 13.41 -1.86 0.30
N ARG A 95 13.91 -0.94 1.13
CA ARG A 95 13.22 0.31 1.46
C ARG A 95 12.79 1.02 0.16
N GLY A 96 11.63 1.67 0.18
CA GLY A 96 10.98 2.28 -0.98
C GLY A 96 10.17 1.32 -1.86
N LEU A 97 10.30 0.00 -1.67
CA LEU A 97 9.52 -1.00 -2.41
C LEU A 97 8.39 -1.61 -1.57
N GLU A 98 8.04 -1.07 -0.39
CA GLU A 98 7.13 -1.66 0.60
C GLU A 98 5.82 -2.17 -0.02
N ARG A 99 5.24 -1.35 -0.92
CA ARG A 99 4.02 -1.66 -1.66
C ARG A 99 4.13 -2.93 -2.50
N GLN A 100 5.29 -3.16 -3.08
CA GLN A 100 5.54 -4.30 -3.96
C GLN A 100 5.95 -5.53 -3.16
N LEU A 101 6.43 -5.40 -1.93
CA LEU A 101 7.01 -6.51 -1.17
C LEU A 101 5.97 -7.34 -0.46
N SER A 102 5.01 -6.68 0.18
CA SER A 102 3.82 -7.33 0.71
C SER A 102 2.66 -7.15 -0.27
N ARG A 103 2.18 -8.26 -0.83
CA ARG A 103 1.02 -8.25 -1.74
C ARG A 103 -0.20 -7.63 -1.06
N GLN A 104 -0.46 -8.02 0.19
CA GLN A 104 -1.55 -7.49 0.99
C GLN A 104 -1.40 -5.98 1.21
N HIS A 105 -0.21 -5.50 1.59
CA HIS A 105 0.05 -4.06 1.77
C HIS A 105 -0.20 -3.28 0.47
N GLY A 106 0.20 -3.84 -0.68
CA GLY A 106 -0.04 -3.27 -2.00
C GLY A 106 -1.52 -3.21 -2.39
N GLU A 107 -2.29 -4.26 -2.05
CA GLU A 107 -3.74 -4.35 -2.26
C GLU A 107 -4.46 -3.34 -1.35
N GLU A 108 -4.21 -3.35 -0.04
CA GLU A 108 -4.78 -2.41 0.95
C GLU A 108 -4.58 -0.94 0.53
N ARG A 109 -3.37 -0.56 0.10
CA ARG A 109 -3.09 0.80 -0.38
C ARG A 109 -3.86 1.17 -1.65
N SER A 110 -4.01 0.21 -2.56
CA SER A 110 -4.72 0.44 -3.82
C SER A 110 -6.23 0.58 -3.57
N ASP A 111 -6.78 -0.29 -2.73
CA ASP A 111 -8.18 -0.28 -2.34
C ASP A 111 -8.53 0.98 -1.53
N LEU A 112 -7.68 1.37 -0.58
CA LEU A 112 -7.86 2.62 0.15
C LEU A 112 -7.85 3.82 -0.81
N LYS A 113 -6.89 3.89 -1.74
CA LYS A 113 -6.84 4.98 -2.74
C LYS A 113 -8.13 5.07 -3.56
N ASP A 114 -8.63 3.94 -4.02
CA ASP A 114 -9.84 3.89 -4.84
C ASP A 114 -11.10 4.24 -4.06
N ARG A 115 -11.25 3.73 -2.83
CA ARG A 115 -12.34 4.12 -1.92
C ARG A 115 -12.28 5.60 -1.57
N SER A 116 -11.09 6.12 -1.30
CA SER A 116 -10.86 7.53 -0.96
C SER A 116 -11.31 8.47 -2.06
N ARG A 117 -10.92 8.18 -3.31
CA ARG A 117 -11.33 8.97 -4.48
C ARG A 117 -12.85 8.99 -4.64
N ARG A 118 -13.51 7.83 -4.50
CA ARG A 118 -14.98 7.75 -4.56
C ARG A 118 -15.62 8.54 -3.43
N ALA A 119 -15.14 8.36 -2.20
CA ALA A 119 -15.66 9.06 -1.02
C ALA A 119 -15.58 10.59 -1.19
N VAL A 120 -14.44 11.12 -1.64
CA VAL A 120 -14.26 12.55 -1.89
C VAL A 120 -15.22 13.07 -2.95
N ILE A 121 -15.32 12.40 -4.11
CA ILE A 121 -16.22 12.83 -5.20
C ILE A 121 -17.68 12.78 -4.74
N THR A 122 -18.11 11.68 -4.13
CA THR A 122 -19.48 11.50 -3.64
C THR A 122 -19.83 12.54 -2.58
N HIS A 123 -18.92 12.79 -1.63
CA HIS A 123 -19.13 13.77 -0.57
C HIS A 123 -19.20 15.20 -1.13
N GLN A 124 -18.29 15.57 -2.03
CA GLN A 124 -18.31 16.87 -2.71
C GLN A 124 -19.64 17.08 -3.46
N MET A 125 -20.08 16.09 -4.25
CA MET A 125 -21.37 16.17 -4.97
C MET A 125 -22.55 16.34 -4.01
N ARG A 126 -22.53 15.69 -2.84
CA ARG A 126 -23.57 15.84 -1.82
C ARG A 126 -23.60 17.27 -1.25
N LEU A 127 -22.44 17.80 -0.86
CA LEU A 127 -22.35 19.14 -0.28
C LEU A 127 -22.76 20.23 -1.29
N LEU A 128 -22.39 20.07 -2.57
CA LEU A 128 -22.84 20.97 -3.64
C LEU A 128 -24.36 20.93 -3.82
N ARG A 129 -24.98 19.74 -3.76
CA ARG A 129 -26.45 19.60 -3.84
C ARG A 129 -27.18 20.21 -2.64
N GLN A 130 -26.50 20.30 -1.49
CA GLN A 130 -27.01 20.99 -0.31
C GLN A 130 -26.89 22.52 -0.41
N GLY A 131 -26.23 23.04 -1.45
CA GLY A 131 -26.05 24.49 -1.64
C GLY A 131 -25.06 25.12 -0.66
N LEU A 132 -24.14 24.34 -0.09
CA LEU A 132 -23.14 24.88 0.83
C LEU A 132 -22.15 25.80 0.10
N PRO A 133 -21.66 26.87 0.76
CA PRO A 133 -20.64 27.75 0.20
C PRO A 133 -19.31 26.99 0.01
N LEU A 134 -18.50 27.41 -0.95
CA LEU A 134 -17.28 26.70 -1.35
C LEU A 134 -16.26 26.54 -0.21
N ASP A 135 -16.17 27.52 0.69
CA ASP A 135 -15.25 27.48 1.84
C ASP A 135 -15.64 26.37 2.83
N GLU A 136 -16.94 26.22 3.13
CA GLU A 136 -17.45 25.13 3.97
C GLU A 136 -17.24 23.76 3.30
N ILE A 137 -17.43 23.68 1.98
CA ILE A 137 -17.16 22.44 1.23
C ILE A 137 -15.69 22.05 1.37
N ALA A 138 -14.77 23.01 1.22
CA ALA A 138 -13.34 22.79 1.35
C ALA A 138 -12.98 22.30 2.77
N GLU A 139 -13.58 22.89 3.80
CA GLU A 139 -13.38 22.46 5.20
C GLU A 139 -13.85 21.01 5.41
N GLN A 140 -15.07 20.68 4.99
CA GLN A 140 -15.64 19.33 5.12
C GLN A 140 -14.82 18.28 4.36
N LEU A 141 -14.39 18.59 3.13
CA LEU A 141 -13.48 17.71 2.38
C LEU A 141 -12.11 17.58 3.05
N GLY A 142 -11.64 18.65 3.70
CA GLY A 142 -10.42 18.62 4.51
C GLY A 142 -10.52 17.66 5.69
N LEU A 143 -11.64 17.64 6.40
CA LEU A 143 -11.90 16.68 7.49
C LEU A 143 -11.90 15.25 6.98
N LEU A 144 -12.65 14.98 5.90
CA LEU A 144 -12.68 13.66 5.26
C LEU A 144 -11.29 13.20 4.80
N TYR A 145 -10.49 14.09 4.21
CA TYR A 145 -9.13 13.78 3.77
C TYR A 145 -8.21 13.44 4.94
N ARG A 146 -8.35 14.12 6.10
CA ARG A 146 -7.57 13.81 7.31
C ARG A 146 -7.84 12.40 7.81
N GLU A 147 -9.10 11.96 7.78
CA GLU A 147 -9.50 10.60 8.18
C GLU A 147 -8.95 9.56 7.21
N ILE A 148 -9.17 9.77 5.91
CA ILE A 148 -8.71 8.88 4.84
C ILE A 148 -7.19 8.67 4.86
N THR A 149 -6.42 9.73 5.13
CA THR A 149 -4.95 9.68 5.11
C THR A 149 -4.34 9.11 6.41
N ARG A 150 -5.16 8.84 7.44
CA ARG A 150 -4.70 8.37 8.74
C ARG A 150 -3.87 7.08 8.66
N PRO A 151 -4.25 6.01 7.93
CA PRO A 151 -3.44 4.79 7.83
C PRO A 151 -2.04 5.06 7.25
N ALA A 152 -1.96 5.88 6.20
CA ALA A 152 -0.68 6.25 5.59
C ALA A 152 0.22 7.03 6.54
N LYS A 153 -0.35 8.00 7.29
CA LYS A 153 0.39 8.75 8.32
C LYS A 153 0.90 7.85 9.44
N ILE A 154 0.07 6.91 9.91
CA ILE A 154 0.47 5.96 10.95
C ILE A 154 1.61 5.07 10.44
N PHE A 155 1.47 4.48 9.25
CA PHE A 155 2.52 3.65 8.65
C PHE A 155 3.84 4.41 8.49
N ALA A 156 3.80 5.64 7.95
CA ALA A 156 4.98 6.48 7.79
C ALA A 156 5.67 6.80 9.13
N ARG A 157 4.91 7.07 10.20
CA ARG A 157 5.47 7.27 11.54
C ARG A 157 6.14 6.02 12.09
N ARG A 158 5.58 4.84 11.84
CA ARG A 158 6.19 3.57 12.27
C ARG A 158 7.49 3.28 11.53
N MET A 159 7.53 3.57 10.22
CA MET A 159 8.74 3.51 9.40
C MET A 159 9.81 4.45 9.95
N ALA A 160 9.47 5.73 10.18
CA ALA A 160 10.40 6.71 10.74
C ALA A 160 10.96 6.27 12.10
N LYS A 161 10.13 5.68 12.96
CA LYS A 161 10.59 5.09 14.23
C LYS A 161 11.51 3.88 14.02
N GLY A 162 11.25 3.06 13.00
CA GLY A 162 12.14 1.97 12.60
C GLY A 162 13.49 2.51 12.17
N ASP A 163 13.51 3.51 11.29
CA ASP A 163 14.73 4.17 10.83
C ASP A 163 15.50 4.85 11.98
N GLU A 164 14.80 5.47 12.94
CA GLU A 164 15.41 6.04 14.14
C GLU A 164 16.14 4.96 14.97
N ILE A 165 15.57 3.76 15.07
CA ILE A 165 16.18 2.64 15.80
C ILE A 165 17.40 2.12 15.04
N VAL A 166 17.31 1.94 13.72
CA VAL A 166 18.45 1.56 12.88
C VAL A 166 19.60 2.56 12.99
N ALA A 167 19.29 3.85 13.02
CA ALA A 167 20.31 4.90 13.18
C ALA A 167 21.03 4.82 14.54
N LYS A 168 20.39 4.29 15.58
CA LYS A 168 20.96 4.15 16.93
C LYS A 168 21.67 2.81 17.15
N GLU A 169 21.07 1.73 16.68
CA GLU A 169 21.49 0.35 16.98
C GLU A 169 22.29 -0.30 15.84
N GLY A 170 22.22 0.26 14.64
CA GLY A 170 22.81 -0.31 13.43
C GLY A 170 21.86 -1.24 12.67
N GLU A 171 22.36 -1.74 11.54
CA GLU A 171 21.68 -2.75 10.72
C GLU A 171 21.92 -4.15 11.33
N SER A 172 20.90 -5.01 11.32
CA SER A 172 20.94 -6.37 11.83
C SER A 172 19.86 -7.24 11.18
N ASN A 173 20.25 -8.40 10.67
CA ASN A 173 19.32 -9.37 10.06
C ASN A 173 18.66 -10.29 11.11
N GLU A 174 19.23 -10.42 12.31
CA GLU A 174 18.79 -11.35 13.35
C GLU A 174 17.29 -11.18 13.72
N PRO A 175 16.75 -9.96 13.91
CA PRO A 175 15.34 -9.80 14.27
C PRO A 175 14.40 -10.31 13.17
N ALA A 176 14.78 -10.12 11.90
CA ALA A 176 13.99 -10.58 10.77
C ALA A 176 14.03 -12.10 10.63
N GLU A 177 15.21 -12.71 10.78
CA GLU A 177 15.40 -14.16 10.76
C GLU A 177 14.59 -14.85 11.87
N LYS A 178 14.65 -14.33 13.10
CA LYS A 178 13.87 -14.84 14.24
C LYS A 178 12.36 -14.83 13.97
N ILE A 179 11.85 -13.76 13.33
CA ILE A 179 10.44 -13.68 12.93
C ILE A 179 10.10 -14.75 11.87
N LEU A 180 11.00 -15.00 10.92
CA LEU A 180 10.81 -16.03 9.90
C LEU A 180 10.79 -17.43 10.50
N GLU A 181 11.78 -17.75 11.34
CA GLU A 181 11.88 -19.04 12.03
C GLU A 181 10.63 -19.32 12.87
N GLU A 182 10.15 -18.33 13.63
CA GLU A 182 8.95 -18.48 14.43
C GLU A 182 7.72 -18.74 13.55
N ARG A 183 7.61 -18.03 12.42
CA ARG A 183 6.53 -18.24 11.46
C ARG A 183 6.57 -19.65 10.87
N GLU A 184 7.74 -20.13 10.48
CA GLU A 184 7.92 -21.48 9.95
C GLU A 184 7.59 -22.56 10.98
N ARG A 185 8.00 -22.36 12.24
CA ARG A 185 7.63 -23.23 13.35
C ARG A 185 6.11 -23.29 13.53
N ARG A 186 5.42 -22.15 13.54
CA ARG A 186 3.94 -22.08 13.62
C ARG A 186 3.28 -22.78 12.43
N ASN A 187 3.78 -22.57 11.21
CA ASN A 187 3.25 -23.20 10.00
C ASN A 187 3.40 -24.74 10.04
N ARG A 188 4.56 -25.24 10.48
CA ARG A 188 4.80 -26.69 10.66
C ARG A 188 3.85 -27.29 11.69
N HIS A 189 3.67 -26.59 12.82
CA HIS A 189 2.73 -27.02 13.86
C HIS A 189 1.29 -27.09 13.35
N GLN A 190 0.80 -26.01 12.70
CA GLN A 190 -0.54 -25.99 12.11
C GLN A 190 -0.74 -27.07 11.04
N MET A 191 0.29 -27.38 10.24
CA MET A 191 0.22 -28.47 9.26
C MET A 191 0.10 -29.83 9.95
N MET A 192 0.84 -30.05 11.05
CA MET A 192 0.76 -31.28 11.84
C MET A 192 -0.61 -31.44 12.50
N GLU A 193 -1.14 -30.39 13.13
CA GLU A 193 -2.48 -30.40 13.75
C GLU A 193 -3.56 -30.76 12.73
N ARG A 194 -3.51 -30.18 11.53
CA ARG A 194 -4.44 -30.49 10.44
C ARG A 194 -4.37 -31.95 9.98
N ARG A 195 -3.18 -32.56 10.02
CA ARG A 195 -3.00 -33.98 9.68
C ARG A 195 -3.62 -34.88 10.75
N LEU A 196 -3.43 -34.55 12.02
CA LEU A 196 -3.99 -35.30 13.15
C LEU A 196 -5.52 -35.18 13.21
N SER A 197 -6.07 -33.98 12.98
CA SER A 197 -7.53 -33.77 12.91
C SER A 197 -8.17 -34.58 11.80
N ASN A 198 -7.52 -34.67 10.63
CA ASN A 198 -8.03 -35.45 9.50
C ASN A 198 -7.95 -36.96 9.77
N PHE A 199 -6.90 -37.45 10.44
CA PHE A 199 -6.78 -38.87 10.77
C PHE A 199 -7.88 -39.32 11.76
N SER A 200 -8.18 -38.51 12.77
CA SER A 200 -9.25 -38.79 13.74
C SER A 200 -10.64 -38.85 13.11
N SER A 201 -10.85 -38.17 11.96
CA SER A 201 -12.13 -38.18 11.26
C SER A 201 -12.38 -39.45 10.43
N MET A 202 -11.33 -40.22 10.10
CA MET A 202 -11.47 -41.46 9.33
C MET A 202 -11.71 -42.70 10.20
N SER A 203 -11.43 -42.64 11.50
CA SER A 203 -11.62 -43.77 12.43
C SER A 203 -13.08 -44.01 12.84
N GLY A 204 -14.01 -43.13 12.44
CA GLY A 204 -15.44 -43.21 12.80
C GLY A 204 -16.35 -43.84 11.75
N MET A 205 -15.83 -44.32 10.61
CA MET A 205 -16.65 -44.92 9.53
C MET A 205 -16.70 -46.45 9.53
N SER A 206 -16.63 -47.08 10.69
CA SER A 206 -17.08 -48.47 10.87
C SER A 206 -18.60 -48.49 11.12
N GLY A 207 -19.36 -48.07 10.11
CA GLY A 207 -20.82 -48.11 10.06
C GLY A 207 -21.23 -48.46 8.65
N THR A 208 -21.24 -49.76 8.35
CA THR A 208 -21.74 -50.35 7.11
C THR A 208 -23.20 -49.96 6.89
N SER A 209 -23.45 -48.96 6.02
CA SER A 209 -24.75 -48.75 5.38
C SER A 209 -24.59 -49.14 3.90
N LEU A 210 -25.14 -50.31 3.56
CA LEU A 210 -25.03 -50.98 2.27
C LEU A 210 -26.00 -50.45 1.19
N ASP A 211 -26.71 -49.37 1.46
CA ASP A 211 -27.67 -48.79 0.53
C ASP A 211 -27.21 -47.43 0.01
N SER A 212 -26.66 -47.39 -1.21
CA SER A 212 -26.88 -46.31 -2.19
C SER A 212 -25.94 -46.47 -3.41
N ILE A 213 -26.01 -47.63 -4.08
CA ILE A 213 -25.52 -47.78 -5.47
C ILE A 213 -26.70 -47.46 -6.38
N ALA A 214 -27.01 -46.17 -6.57
CA ALA A 214 -27.80 -45.72 -7.70
C ALA A 214 -27.59 -44.23 -7.94
N SER A 215 -27.33 -43.89 -9.20
CA SER A 215 -27.45 -42.54 -9.77
C SER A 215 -26.36 -41.53 -9.41
N ARG A 216 -25.25 -41.58 -10.17
CA ARG A 216 -24.53 -40.38 -10.62
C ARG A 216 -23.84 -40.63 -11.97
N ARG A 217 -24.66 -40.70 -13.01
CA ARG A 217 -24.25 -40.30 -14.36
C ARG A 217 -24.41 -38.78 -14.46
N ARG A 218 -23.62 -38.16 -15.37
CA ARG A 218 -23.81 -36.83 -15.98
C ARG A 218 -23.12 -35.67 -15.25
N TRP A 219 -22.02 -35.16 -15.79
CA TRP A 219 -21.95 -34.01 -16.72
C TRP A 219 -20.47 -33.59 -16.87
N ASN A 220 -19.85 -33.92 -18.00
CA ASN A 220 -18.61 -33.31 -18.44
C ASN A 220 -18.95 -31.94 -19.05
N SER A 221 -18.95 -30.91 -18.21
CA SER A 221 -19.05 -29.51 -18.64
C SER A 221 -17.65 -28.90 -18.62
N VAL A 222 -17.15 -28.52 -19.79
CA VAL A 222 -15.90 -27.79 -19.97
C VAL A 222 -15.92 -26.50 -19.12
N PRO A 223 -14.89 -26.19 -18.33
CA PRO A 223 -14.88 -25.00 -17.49
C PRO A 223 -14.66 -23.76 -18.37
N GLY A 224 -15.74 -23.07 -18.73
CA GLY A 224 -15.67 -21.67 -19.10
C GLY A 224 -15.09 -20.87 -17.93
N LYS A 225 -14.16 -19.96 -18.22
CA LYS A 225 -13.50 -19.08 -17.24
C LYS A 225 -14.54 -18.43 -16.33
N ALA A 226 -14.74 -19.00 -15.14
CA ALA A 226 -15.60 -18.44 -14.12
C ALA A 226 -15.04 -17.08 -13.72
N ARG A 227 -15.82 -16.02 -13.97
CA ARG A 227 -15.60 -14.74 -13.30
C ARG A 227 -15.58 -15.03 -11.80
N LYS A 228 -14.49 -14.65 -11.12
CA LYS A 228 -14.39 -14.80 -9.67
C LYS A 228 -15.64 -14.17 -9.03
N PRO A 229 -16.40 -14.91 -8.20
CA PRO A 229 -17.46 -14.29 -7.43
C PRO A 229 -16.85 -13.18 -6.56
N PRO A 230 -17.55 -12.05 -6.36
CA PRO A 230 -17.12 -11.04 -5.41
C PRO A 230 -16.92 -11.70 -4.05
N CYS A 231 -15.78 -11.44 -3.40
CA CYS A 231 -15.46 -11.99 -2.09
C CYS A 231 -16.59 -11.64 -1.11
N PRO A 232 -17.33 -12.62 -0.56
CA PRO A 232 -18.31 -12.35 0.48
C PRO A 232 -17.55 -12.09 1.78
N GLY A 233 -17.71 -10.90 2.35
CA GLY A 233 -17.24 -10.62 3.71
C GLY A 233 -16.06 -9.68 3.86
N SER A 234 -16.01 -8.58 3.11
CA SER A 234 -15.46 -7.36 3.74
C SER A 234 -16.54 -6.86 4.71
N PRO A 235 -16.28 -6.81 6.04
CA PRO A 235 -17.19 -6.12 6.94
C PRO A 235 -17.35 -4.69 6.42
N ALA A 236 -18.60 -4.21 6.40
CA ALA A 236 -18.88 -2.82 6.09
C ALA A 236 -17.93 -1.96 6.93
N SER A 237 -17.16 -1.11 6.25
CA SER A 237 -16.32 -0.13 6.94
C SER A 237 -17.24 0.66 7.88
N PRO A 238 -16.84 1.00 9.12
CA PRO A 238 -17.65 1.79 10.06
C PRO A 238 -18.15 3.13 9.50
N VAL A 239 -17.60 3.56 8.37
CA VAL A 239 -18.04 4.74 7.63
C VAL A 239 -19.44 4.53 6.99
N GLU A 240 -19.84 3.31 6.63
CA GLU A 240 -21.14 3.07 5.95
C GLU A 240 -22.34 3.10 6.92
N GLU A 241 -22.16 2.71 8.18
CA GLU A 241 -23.25 2.73 9.17
C GLU A 241 -23.65 4.15 9.60
N TYR A 242 -22.77 5.15 9.45
CA TYR A 242 -23.11 6.54 9.78
C TYR A 242 -23.99 7.23 8.73
N TYR A 243 -24.23 6.62 7.55
CA TYR A 243 -24.94 7.25 6.44
C TYR A 243 -26.24 6.55 6.02
N ALA A 244 -26.65 5.46 6.69
CA ALA A 244 -27.89 4.75 6.38
C ALA A 244 -29.16 5.34 7.04
N GLY A 245 -29.04 6.41 7.83
CA GLY A 245 -30.10 6.91 8.71
C GLY A 245 -30.90 8.13 8.24
N ILE A 246 -30.74 8.62 7.00
CA ILE A 246 -31.50 9.79 6.52
C ILE A 246 -31.97 9.51 5.09
N ALA A 247 -33.14 8.87 4.99
CA ALA A 247 -33.95 8.78 3.78
C ALA A 247 -35.36 9.29 4.12
#